data_AF-A0A6A3G1Y5-F1
#
_entry.id   AF-A0A6A3G1Y5-F1
#
_cell.length_a   1.000
_cell.length_b   1.000
_cell.length_c   1.000
_cell.angle_alpha   90.00
_cell.angle_beta   90.00
_cell.angle_gamma   90.00
#
_symmetry.space_group_name_H-M   'P 1'
#
loop_
_entity.id
_entity.type
_entity.pdbx_description
1 polymer ?
#
loop_
_entity_poly.entity_id
_entity_poly.type
_entity_poly.pdbx_seq_one_letter_code
_entity_poly.pdbx_strand_id
1 'polypeptide(L)' 'MTEEITFTKVKQNGTTVKKKVPVFRQGTCKDWLQWILRLQEYSAFMQYGYESEDQLAFVEDIQLLLFDEDL' A
#
# COMPACT_ATOMS: atom_id res chain seq x y z
N MET A 1 -14.57 4.58 11.33
CA MET A 1 -13.67 3.42 11.16
C MET A 1 -12.69 3.78 10.07
N THR A 2 -11.39 3.56 10.26
CA THR A 2 -10.40 3.76 9.20
C THR A 2 -10.51 2.58 8.25
N GLU A 3 -10.76 2.85 6.99
CA GLU A 3 -10.79 1.84 5.94
C GLU A 3 -9.37 1.31 5.68
N GLU A 4 -9.23 0.01 5.48
CA GLU A 4 -7.93 -0.66 5.32
C GLU A 4 -7.99 -1.73 4.23
N ILE A 5 -6.98 -1.79 3.38
CA ILE A 5 -6.78 -2.87 2.39
C ILE A 5 -5.73 -3.84 2.94
N THR A 6 -5.96 -5.14 2.75
CA THR A 6 -5.01 -6.19 3.16
C THR A 6 -4.20 -6.66 1.96
N PHE A 7 -2.93 -6.27 1.92
CA PHE A 7 -1.98 -6.77 0.95
C PHE A 7 -1.35 -8.07 1.43
N THR A 8 -1.16 -8.99 0.50
CA THR A 8 -0.60 -10.31 0.79
C THR A 8 0.67 -10.49 -0.03
N LYS A 9 1.75 -10.87 0.65
CA LYS A 9 3.04 -11.16 0.04
C LYS A 9 3.48 -12.57 0.39
N VAL A 10 3.87 -13.34 -0.61
CA VAL A 10 4.49 -14.64 -0.42
C VAL A 10 6.01 -14.46 -0.39
N LYS A 11 6.65 -14.83 0.70
CA LYS A 11 8.11 -14.82 0.84
C LYS A 11 8.72 -15.97 0.04
N GLN A 12 10.01 -15.85 -0.28
CA GLN A 12 10.77 -16.89 -0.98
C GLN A 12 10.74 -18.27 -0.30
N ASN A 13 10.56 -18.29 1.03
CA ASN A 13 10.41 -19.52 1.81
C ASN A 13 8.98 -20.10 1.81
N GLY A 14 8.09 -19.61 0.96
CA GLY A 14 6.69 -20.03 0.87
C GLY A 14 5.77 -19.47 1.97
N THR A 15 6.30 -18.69 2.93
CA THR A 15 5.48 -18.09 3.97
C THR A 15 4.66 -16.94 3.41
N THR A 16 3.35 -16.97 3.62
CA THR A 16 2.46 -15.87 3.27
C THR A 16 2.39 -14.88 4.44
N VAL A 17 2.69 -13.61 4.17
CA VAL A 17 2.60 -12.52 5.14
C VAL A 17 1.58 -11.50 4.66
N LYS A 18 0.76 -11.00 5.57
CA LYS A 18 -0.29 -10.03 5.27
C LYS A 18 0.02 -8.71 5.96
N LYS A 19 -0.26 -7.60 5.29
CA LYS A 19 -0.14 -6.25 5.85
C LYS A 19 -1.42 -5.48 5.56
N LYS A 20 -2.01 -4.92 6.62
CA LYS A 20 -3.10 -3.97 6.50
C LYS A 20 -2.53 -2.58 6.27
N VAL A 21 -3.06 -1.89 5.29
CA VAL A 21 -2.64 -0.54 4.91
C VAL A 21 -3.87 0.35 4.93
N PRO A 22 -3.84 1.48 5.66
CA PRO A 22 -4.98 2.38 5.70
C PRO A 22 -5.19 3.02 4.34
N VAL A 23 -6.44 3.15 3.94
CA VAL A 23 -6.88 3.88 2.75
C VAL A 23 -6.94 5.37 3.07
N PHE A 24 -6.67 6.22 2.07
CA PHE A 24 -6.88 7.66 2.18
C PHE A 24 -7.83 8.15 1.08
N ARG A 25 -9.14 8.16 1.40
CA ARG A 25 -10.17 8.77 0.54
C ARG A 25 -10.47 10.21 0.91
N GLN A 26 -10.56 10.48 2.21
CA GLN A 26 -10.96 11.77 2.78
C GLN A 26 -10.23 11.98 4.11
N GLY A 27 -9.83 13.21 4.39
CA GLY A 27 -9.15 13.54 5.65
C GLY A 27 -8.50 14.91 5.62
N THR A 28 -7.88 15.28 6.74
CA THR A 28 -7.11 16.52 6.86
C THR A 28 -5.70 16.36 6.28
N CYS A 29 -4.99 17.48 6.10
CA CYS A 29 -3.57 17.45 5.73
C CYS A 29 -2.72 16.67 6.75
N LYS A 30 -3.06 16.70 8.04
CA LYS A 30 -2.39 15.90 9.07
C LYS A 30 -2.60 14.40 8.84
N ASP A 31 -3.81 14.00 8.50
CA ASP A 31 -4.14 12.59 8.22
C ASP A 31 -3.42 12.11 6.96
N TRP A 32 -3.33 12.96 5.94
CA TRP A 32 -2.55 12.69 4.72
C TRP A 32 -1.06 12.48 5.02
N LEU A 33 -0.44 13.33 5.85
CA LEU A 33 0.96 13.15 6.26
C LEU A 33 1.17 11.85 7.03
N GLN A 34 0.25 11.49 7.92
CA GLN A 34 0.31 10.22 8.63
C GLN A 34 0.15 9.04 7.69
N TRP A 35 -0.73 9.15 6.69
CA TRP A 35 -0.93 8.12 5.67
C TRP A 35 0.32 7.91 4.82
N ILE A 36 1.02 8.96 4.40
CA ILE A 36 2.30 8.84 3.67
C ILE A 36 3.34 8.05 4.45
N LEU A 37 3.47 8.29 5.76
CA LEU A 37 4.41 7.53 6.59
C LEU A 37 4.09 6.02 6.58
N ARG A 38 2.79 5.67 6.59
CA ARG A 38 2.35 4.27 6.46
C ARG A 38 2.61 3.69 5.07
N LEU A 39 2.52 4.51 4.03
CA LEU A 39 2.83 4.10 2.67
C LEU A 39 4.32 3.77 2.49
N GLN A 40 5.22 4.50 3.14
CA GLN A 40 6.65 4.16 3.15
C GLN A 40 6.91 2.80 3.82
N GLU A 41 6.28 2.55 4.98
CA GLU A 41 6.35 1.24 5.64
C GLU A 41 5.76 0.12 4.77
N TYR A 42 4.76 0.43 3.96
CA TYR A 42 4.17 -0.51 3.01
C TYR A 42 5.10 -0.83 1.84
N SER A 43 5.66 0.18 1.18
CA SER A 43 6.61 0.02 0.08
C SER A 43 7.81 -0.83 0.50
N ALA A 44 8.37 -0.58 1.69
CA ALA A 44 9.44 -1.39 2.25
C ALA A 44 9.02 -2.85 2.53
N PHE A 45 7.79 -3.09 2.95
CA PHE A 45 7.24 -4.44 3.16
C PHE A 45 7.10 -5.20 1.83
N MET A 46 6.57 -4.53 0.80
CA MET A 46 6.45 -5.09 -0.55
C MET A 46 7.81 -5.22 -1.24
N GLN A 47 8.84 -4.52 -0.76
CA GLN A 47 10.19 -4.49 -1.33
C GLN A 47 10.19 -3.99 -2.77
N TYR A 48 9.37 -2.98 -3.07
CA TYR A 48 9.40 -2.34 -4.37
C TYR A 48 10.78 -1.75 -4.64
N GLY A 49 11.45 -2.27 -5.68
CA GLY A 49 12.73 -1.79 -6.16
C GLY A 49 12.58 -0.64 -7.16
N TYR A 50 13.68 -0.30 -7.82
CA TYR A 50 13.72 0.74 -8.85
C TYR A 50 13.42 0.21 -10.26
N GLU A 51 13.17 -1.11 -10.38
CA GLU A 51 12.81 -1.73 -11.65
C GLU A 51 11.41 -1.27 -12.09
N SER A 52 11.20 -1.15 -13.40
CA SER A 52 9.95 -0.62 -13.96
C SER A 52 8.71 -1.41 -13.53
N GLU A 53 8.83 -2.73 -13.41
CA GLU A 53 7.73 -3.60 -12.95
C GLU A 53 7.35 -3.32 -11.50
N ASP A 54 8.34 -3.15 -10.62
CA ASP A 54 8.12 -2.82 -9.21
C ASP A 54 7.50 -1.42 -9.07
N GLN A 55 7.94 -0.46 -9.88
CA GLN A 55 7.38 0.89 -9.89
C GLN A 55 5.92 0.90 -10.37
N LEU A 56 5.60 0.10 -11.39
CA LEU A 56 4.22 -0.04 -11.89
C LEU A 56 3.31 -0.67 -10.82
N ALA A 57 3.73 -1.78 -10.23
CA ALA A 57 2.98 -2.46 -9.17
C ALA A 57 2.74 -1.54 -7.96
N PHE A 58 3.75 -0.73 -7.59
CA PHE A 58 3.58 0.26 -6.53
C PHE A 58 2.54 1.33 -6.86
N VAL A 59 2.49 1.81 -8.10
CA VAL A 59 1.48 2.79 -8.55
C VAL A 59 0.08 2.18 -8.50
N GLU A 60 -0.09 0.96 -9.00
CA GLU A 60 -1.38 0.24 -8.97
C GLU A 60 -1.90 0.09 -7.53
N ASP A 61 -1.03 -0.29 -6.59
CA ASP A 61 -1.42 -0.37 -5.17
C ASP A 61 -1.79 0.99 -4.57
N ILE A 62 -1.07 2.06 -4.95
CA ILE A 62 -1.40 3.42 -4.49
C ILE A 62 -2.76 3.84 -5.01
N GLN A 63 -3.09 3.51 -6.26
CA GLN A 63 -4.40 3.81 -6.84
C GLN A 63 -5.51 3.15 -6.01
N LEU A 64 -5.36 1.87 -5.65
CA LEU A 64 -6.30 1.17 -4.77
C LEU A 64 -6.44 1.84 -3.40
N LEU A 65 -5.37 2.41 -2.86
CA LEU A 65 -5.38 3.11 -1.56
C LEU A 65 -5.91 4.54 -1.62
N LEU A 66 -6.00 5.16 -2.80
CA LEU A 66 -6.47 6.54 -2.99
C LEU A 66 -7.87 6.64 -3.61
N PHE A 67 -8.22 5.74 -4.53
CA PHE A 67 -9.51 5.70 -5.21
C PHE A 67 -10.27 4.40 -4.99
N ASP A 68 -11.60 4.50 -4.87
CA ASP A 68 -12.50 3.35 -4.91
C ASP A 68 -12.54 2.83 -6.35
N GLU A 69 -11.53 2.05 -6.72
CA GLU A 69 -11.52 1.31 -7.97
C GLU A 69 -11.93 -0.14 -7.68
N ASP A 70 -13.24 -0.40 -7.82
CA ASP A 70 -13.72 -1.71 -8.27
C ASP A 70 -13.21 -1.87 -9.73
N LEU A 71 -11.94 -2.29 -9.91
CA LEU A 71 -11.37 -2.65 -11.21
C LEU A 71 -11.28 -4.16 -11.38
#